data_AF-A0A9P6FKP6-F1
#
_entry.id   AF-A0A9P6FKP6-F1
#
_cell.length_a   1.000
_cell.length_b   1.000
_cell.length_c   1.000
_cell.angle_alpha   90.00
_cell.angle_beta   90.00
_cell.angle_gamma   90.00
#
_symmetry.space_group_name_H-M   'P 1'
#
loop_
_entity.id
_entity.type
_entity.pdbx_description
1 polymer ?
#
loop_
_entity_poly.entity_id
_entity_poly.type
_entity_poly.pdbx_seq_one_letter_code
_entity_poly.pdbx_strand_id
1 'polypeptide(L)'
;MVCPLLDSGIESKFYLNKESCQKSANQCNLKKDAARLAQEQSNYLYLSALLKTMMDTKGPVIREAIVMRVHDTAFDVLVDDLGLEKRVHLDQLPLESYSYIETTETLKLYWGSQAFKSPDDDSVPSPVGGPSQGQSNLMRFDEGHVGAFDHPDDVTNAYDDERGLFDDESDYEDEDGVSPTGAAGTLRLAEAIEDDSSTDAANMTRVKAFGRLSVLVTADTSVSPSVIKVVAMNPFVTTPTVTLP
;
A
#
# COMPACT_ATOMS: atom_id res chain seq x y z
N MET A 1 30.45 13.22 -11.03
CA MET A 1 31.66 13.22 -10.17
C MET A 1 32.69 12.18 -10.59
N VAL A 2 32.31 10.97 -11.01
CA VAL A 2 33.28 9.90 -11.28
C VAL A 2 34.11 10.11 -12.57
N CYS A 3 33.54 10.59 -13.68
CA CYS A 3 34.31 10.76 -14.93
C CYS A 3 35.49 11.77 -14.84
N PRO A 4 35.34 12.98 -14.24
CA PRO A 4 36.48 13.88 -14.06
C PRO A 4 37.54 13.36 -13.08
N LEU A 5 37.14 12.54 -12.11
CA LEU A 5 38.05 11.96 -11.12
C LEU A 5 38.93 10.85 -11.72
N LEU A 6 38.41 10.10 -12.70
CA LEU A 6 39.16 9.05 -13.39
C LEU A 6 40.08 9.59 -14.50
N ASP A 7 39.74 10.74 -15.08
CA ASP A 7 40.55 11.41 -16.12
C ASP A 7 41.75 12.20 -15.53
N SER A 8 41.77 12.42 -14.21
CA SER A 8 42.81 13.18 -13.50
C SER A 8 44.04 12.32 -13.15
N GLY A 9 44.48 11.47 -14.08
CA GLY A 9 45.74 10.73 -13.96
C GLY A 9 46.99 11.62 -13.95
N ILE A 10 46.87 12.92 -14.24
CA ILE A 10 47.99 13.87 -14.26
C ILE A 10 47.50 15.24 -13.77
N GLU A 11 47.86 15.56 -12.52
CA GLU A 11 47.96 16.91 -11.95
C GLU A 11 46.79 17.88 -12.12
N SER A 12 45.69 17.65 -11.39
CA SER A 12 44.91 18.76 -10.86
C SER A 12 44.55 18.46 -9.41
N LYS A 13 45.16 19.18 -8.47
CA LYS A 13 44.79 19.13 -7.05
C LYS A 13 43.40 19.73 -6.91
N PHE A 14 42.38 18.89 -7.05
CA PHE A 14 41.02 19.24 -6.67
C PHE A 14 40.97 19.44 -5.16
N TYR A 15 40.98 20.70 -4.73
CA TYR A 15 40.64 21.08 -3.36
C TYR A 15 39.12 20.97 -3.19
N LEU A 16 38.57 19.76 -3.27
CA LEU A 16 37.18 19.52 -2.88
C LEU A 16 37.12 19.55 -1.36
N ASN A 17 36.51 20.58 -0.79
CA ASN A 17 36.22 20.59 0.64
C ASN A 17 35.28 19.41 0.96
N LYS A 18 35.56 18.69 2.06
CA LYS A 18 34.76 17.56 2.56
C LYS A 18 33.28 17.94 2.65
N GLU A 19 32.99 19.14 3.13
CA GLU A 19 31.62 19.66 3.25
C GLU A 19 30.94 19.85 1.89
N SER A 20 31.64 20.38 0.88
CA SER A 20 31.11 20.55 -0.46
C SER A 20 30.87 19.21 -1.16
N CYS A 21 31.74 18.22 -0.92
CA CYS A 21 31.55 16.85 -1.39
C CYS A 21 30.30 16.23 -0.76
N GLN A 22 30.15 16.36 0.56
CA GLN A 22 29.00 15.83 1.29
C GLN A 22 27.69 16.47 0.82
N LYS A 23 27.63 17.80 0.68
CA LYS A 23 26.45 18.50 0.15
C LYS A 23 26.09 18.02 -1.25
N SER A 24 27.09 17.84 -2.12
CA SER A 24 26.88 17.33 -3.48
C SER A 24 26.36 15.89 -3.48
N ALA A 25 26.90 15.03 -2.61
CA ALA A 25 26.44 13.65 -2.46
C ALA A 25 24.99 13.58 -1.97
N ASN A 26 24.64 14.37 -0.96
CA ASN A 26 23.27 14.46 -0.44
C ASN A 26 22.30 14.95 -1.53
N GLN A 27 22.70 15.97 -2.30
CA GLN A 27 21.88 16.46 -3.42
C GLN A 27 21.72 15.40 -4.53
N CYS A 28 22.75 14.61 -4.81
CA CYS A 28 22.64 13.49 -5.74
C CYS A 28 21.68 12.40 -5.25
N ASN A 29 21.71 12.05 -3.96
CA ASN A 29 20.79 11.09 -3.37
C ASN A 29 19.34 11.60 -3.46
N LEU A 30 19.11 12.86 -3.07
CA LEU A 30 17.79 13.48 -3.17
C LEU A 30 17.25 13.47 -4.61
N LYS A 31 18.08 13.87 -5.59
CA LYS A 31 17.69 13.87 -7.00
C LYS A 31 17.45 12.46 -7.55
N LYS A 32 18.21 11.47 -7.08
CA LYS A 32 18.01 10.06 -7.45
C LYS A 32 16.67 9.55 -6.96
N ASP A 33 16.33 9.83 -5.71
CA ASP A 33 15.06 9.39 -5.13
C ASP A 33 13.87 10.12 -5.77
N ALA A 34 14.02 11.43 -6.03
CA ALA A 34 13.03 12.21 -6.77
C ALA A 34 12.82 11.68 -8.20
N ALA A 35 13.90 11.32 -8.91
CA ALA A 35 13.80 10.73 -10.25
C ALA A 35 13.11 9.35 -10.23
N ARG A 36 13.41 8.52 -9.22
CA ARG A 36 12.74 7.23 -9.04
C ARG A 36 11.24 7.41 -8.78
N LEU A 37 10.86 8.33 -7.89
CA LEU A 37 9.46 8.61 -7.61
C LEU A 37 8.74 9.12 -8.85
N ALA A 38 9.35 10.04 -9.61
CA ALA A 38 8.79 10.54 -10.86
C ALA A 38 8.59 9.42 -11.90
N GLN A 39 9.53 8.48 -11.98
CA GLN A 39 9.40 7.30 -12.84
C GLN A 39 8.23 6.40 -12.41
N GLU A 40 8.10 6.12 -11.11
CA GLU A 40 7.00 5.31 -10.56
C GLU A 40 5.63 5.99 -10.83
N GLN A 41 5.54 7.31 -10.68
CA GLN A 41 4.31 8.06 -11.00
C GLN A 41 4.01 8.06 -12.51
N SER A 42 5.03 8.19 -13.36
CA SER A 42 4.87 8.12 -14.82
C SER A 42 4.36 6.74 -15.26
N ASN A 43 4.90 5.67 -14.68
CA ASN A 43 4.44 4.30 -14.93
C ASN A 43 2.99 4.11 -14.50
N TYR A 44 2.61 4.62 -13.32
CA TYR A 44 1.25 4.53 -12.82
C TYR A 44 0.24 5.25 -13.73
N LEU A 45 0.57 6.46 -14.21
CA LEU A 45 -0.26 7.19 -15.18
C LEU A 45 -0.40 6.45 -16.52
N TYR A 46 0.69 5.87 -17.00
CA TYR A 46 0.65 5.08 -18.23
C TYR A 46 -0.25 3.85 -18.09
N LEU A 47 -0.15 3.15 -16.96
CA LEU A 47 -0.98 1.99 -16.65
C LEU A 47 -2.47 2.36 -16.58
N SER A 48 -2.83 3.48 -15.95
CA SER A 48 -4.23 3.90 -15.84
C SER A 48 -4.84 4.24 -17.21
N ALA A 49 -4.10 4.92 -18.09
CA ALA A 49 -4.53 5.21 -19.46
C ALA A 49 -4.64 3.94 -20.32
N LEU A 50 -3.71 2.99 -20.15
CA LEU A 50 -3.74 1.69 -20.82
C LEU A 50 -4.98 0.89 -20.40
N LEU A 51 -5.23 0.79 -19.09
CA LEU A 51 -6.39 0.11 -18.54
C LEU A 51 -7.69 0.70 -19.07
N LYS A 52 -7.80 2.04 -19.11
CA LYS A 52 -8.95 2.73 -19.68
C LYS A 52 -9.19 2.34 -21.14
N THR A 53 -8.13 2.33 -21.95
CA THR A 53 -8.21 1.92 -23.36
C THR A 53 -8.59 0.45 -23.53
N MET A 54 -8.08 -0.44 -22.68
CA MET A 54 -8.47 -1.85 -22.67
C MET A 54 -9.94 -2.02 -22.29
N MET A 55 -10.42 -1.29 -21.28
CA MET A 55 -11.81 -1.33 -20.84
C MET A 55 -12.76 -0.87 -21.95
N ASP A 56 -12.43 0.22 -22.63
CA ASP A 56 -13.29 0.79 -23.68
C ASP A 56 -13.35 -0.10 -24.94
N THR A 57 -12.32 -0.92 -25.20
CA THR A 57 -12.26 -1.78 -26.40
C THR A 57 -12.67 -3.23 -26.16
N LYS A 58 -12.36 -3.80 -24.98
CA LYS A 58 -12.55 -5.22 -24.67
C LYS A 58 -13.57 -5.48 -23.55
N GLY A 59 -14.10 -4.43 -22.92
CA GLY A 59 -14.98 -4.56 -21.76
C GLY A 59 -14.21 -4.76 -20.44
N PRO A 60 -14.86 -5.28 -19.39
CA PRO A 60 -14.27 -5.34 -18.05
C PRO A 60 -12.96 -6.14 -18.02
N VAL A 61 -11.90 -5.58 -17.42
CA VAL A 61 -10.58 -6.20 -17.34
C VAL A 61 -10.54 -7.13 -16.12
N ILE A 62 -10.83 -8.40 -16.37
CA ILE A 62 -10.76 -9.46 -15.36
C ILE A 62 -9.41 -10.15 -15.46
N ARG A 63 -8.69 -10.27 -14.33
CA ARG A 63 -7.36 -10.89 -14.24
C ARG A 63 -7.28 -11.81 -13.04
N GLU A 64 -6.38 -12.77 -13.11
CA GLU A 64 -6.00 -13.55 -11.93
C GLU A 64 -5.04 -12.70 -11.08
N ALA A 65 -5.18 -12.81 -9.76
CA ALA A 65 -4.31 -12.15 -8.81
C ALA A 65 -3.90 -13.12 -7.71
N ILE A 66 -2.71 -12.91 -7.17
CA ILE A 66 -2.13 -13.70 -6.08
C ILE A 66 -2.28 -12.90 -4.79
N VAL A 67 -2.79 -13.54 -3.74
CA VAL A 67 -2.84 -12.94 -2.41
C VAL A 67 -1.42 -12.88 -1.84
N MET A 68 -0.95 -11.68 -1.51
CA MET A 68 0.37 -11.47 -0.92
C MET A 68 0.32 -11.57 0.61
N ARG A 69 -0.62 -10.84 1.24
CA ARG A 69 -0.79 -10.80 2.68
C ARG A 69 -2.27 -10.77 3.04
N VAL A 70 -2.65 -11.51 4.07
CA VAL A 70 -4.00 -11.52 4.62
C VAL A 70 -3.99 -10.69 5.91
N HIS A 71 -5.00 -9.83 6.07
CA HIS A 71 -5.28 -9.08 7.29
C HIS A 71 -6.67 -9.46 7.82
N ASP A 72 -7.03 -8.92 8.98
CA ASP A 72 -8.33 -9.13 9.63
C ASP A 72 -9.52 -8.61 8.81
N THR A 73 -9.34 -7.46 8.15
CA THR A 73 -10.38 -6.66 7.47
C THR A 73 -10.00 -6.31 6.02
N ALA A 74 -8.89 -6.83 5.52
CA ALA A 74 -8.39 -6.59 4.18
C ALA A 74 -7.42 -7.70 3.73
N PHE A 75 -7.07 -7.73 2.45
CA PHE A 75 -5.95 -8.52 1.95
C PHE A 75 -5.25 -7.79 0.82
N ASP A 76 -3.94 -7.99 0.72
CA ASP A 76 -3.10 -7.41 -0.32
C ASP A 76 -3.04 -8.40 -1.49
N VAL A 77 -3.33 -7.94 -2.71
CA VAL A 77 -3.27 -8.74 -3.93
C VAL A 77 -2.24 -8.19 -4.91
N LEU A 78 -1.59 -9.09 -5.64
CA LEU A 78 -0.70 -8.79 -6.75
C LEU A 78 -1.33 -9.32 -8.04
N VAL A 79 -1.64 -8.43 -8.97
CA VAL A 79 -1.98 -8.77 -10.36
C VAL A 79 -0.67 -8.90 -11.13
N ASP A 80 -0.23 -10.14 -11.34
CA ASP A 80 1.05 -10.47 -11.97
C ASP A 80 1.18 -9.89 -13.39
N ASP A 81 0.13 -9.99 -14.20
CA ASP A 81 0.09 -9.48 -15.57
C ASP A 81 0.32 -7.96 -15.69
N LEU A 82 -0.06 -7.20 -14.66
CA LEU A 82 -0.01 -5.73 -14.66
C LEU A 82 1.05 -5.18 -13.69
N GLY A 83 1.72 -6.05 -12.93
CA GLY A 83 2.63 -5.66 -11.86
C GLY A 83 1.95 -4.76 -10.82
N LEU A 84 0.64 -4.94 -10.59
CA LEU A 84 -0.16 -4.06 -9.75
C LEU A 84 -0.40 -4.71 -8.38
N GLU A 85 0.15 -4.11 -7.34
CA GLU A 85 -0.15 -4.46 -5.95
C GLU A 85 -1.23 -3.53 -5.39
N LYS A 86 -2.29 -4.10 -4.80
CA LYS A 86 -3.37 -3.31 -4.21
C LYS A 86 -3.96 -4.01 -2.99
N ARG A 87 -4.31 -3.23 -1.97
CA ARG A 87 -5.12 -3.69 -0.84
C ARG A 87 -6.60 -3.71 -1.21
N VAL A 88 -7.24 -4.85 -1.04
CA VAL A 88 -8.68 -5.03 -1.15
C VAL A 88 -9.26 -5.09 0.26
N HIS A 89 -10.11 -4.11 0.58
CA HIS A 89 -10.81 -4.07 1.85
C HIS A 89 -12.15 -4.82 1.75
N LEU A 90 -12.55 -5.50 2.83
CA LEU A 90 -13.73 -6.37 2.83
C LEU A 90 -15.06 -5.60 2.77
N ASP A 91 -15.07 -4.35 3.22
CA ASP A 91 -16.20 -3.42 3.13
C ASP A 91 -16.60 -3.08 1.68
N GLN A 92 -15.63 -3.12 0.76
CA GLN A 92 -15.83 -2.88 -0.67
C GLN A 92 -16.33 -4.12 -1.42
N LEU A 93 -16.36 -5.28 -0.77
CA LEU A 93 -16.82 -6.54 -1.36
C LEU A 93 -18.29 -6.80 -0.99
N PRO A 94 -19.09 -7.40 -1.88
CA PRO A 94 -20.47 -7.80 -1.59
C PRO A 94 -20.51 -9.06 -0.72
N LEU A 95 -20.11 -8.93 0.54
CA LEU A 95 -20.05 -10.02 1.52
C LEU A 95 -21.27 -9.97 2.46
N GLU A 96 -21.80 -11.13 2.82
CA GLU A 96 -22.78 -11.29 3.90
C GLU A 96 -22.11 -11.33 5.26
N SER A 97 -20.96 -12.00 5.33
CA SER A 97 -20.18 -12.14 6.55
C SER A 97 -18.72 -12.48 6.22
N TYR A 98 -17.81 -12.28 7.17
CA TYR A 98 -16.43 -12.74 7.08
C TYR A 98 -15.93 -13.20 8.45
N SER A 99 -14.98 -14.13 8.46
CA SER A 99 -14.34 -14.62 9.67
C SER A 99 -12.84 -14.78 9.43
N TYR A 100 -12.04 -14.18 10.30
CA TYR A 100 -10.58 -14.27 10.27
C TYR A 100 -10.08 -15.28 11.30
N ILE A 101 -9.20 -16.19 10.87
CA ILE A 101 -8.56 -17.19 11.73
C ILE A 101 -7.09 -16.82 11.86
N GLU A 102 -6.73 -16.22 13.00
CA GLU A 102 -5.38 -15.74 13.29
C GLU A 102 -4.32 -16.85 13.25
N THR A 103 -4.63 -18.04 13.77
CA THR A 103 -3.67 -19.17 13.83
C THR A 103 -3.18 -19.63 12.46
N THR A 104 -3.99 -19.44 11.41
CA THR A 104 -3.69 -19.91 10.05
C THR A 104 -3.63 -18.77 9.03
N GLU A 105 -3.69 -17.51 9.50
CA GLU A 105 -3.79 -16.29 8.68
C GLU A 105 -4.78 -16.46 7.51
N THR A 106 -5.92 -17.07 7.82
CA THR A 106 -6.91 -17.48 6.83
C THR A 106 -8.18 -16.67 6.98
N LEU A 107 -8.63 -16.08 5.88
CA LEU A 107 -9.84 -15.28 5.85
C LEU A 107 -10.95 -16.05 5.13
N LYS A 108 -12.02 -16.36 5.85
CA LYS A 108 -13.24 -16.98 5.32
C LYS A 108 -14.20 -15.87 4.90
N LEU A 109 -14.51 -15.80 3.61
CA LEU A 109 -15.42 -14.83 3.02
C LEU A 109 -16.74 -15.53 2.67
N TYR A 110 -17.86 -15.03 3.16
CA TYR A 110 -19.19 -15.50 2.80
C TYR A 110 -19.82 -14.49 1.84
N TRP A 111 -19.97 -14.87 0.57
CA TRP A 111 -20.41 -13.98 -0.49
C TRP A 111 -21.92 -13.84 -0.53
N GLY A 112 -22.41 -12.61 -0.74
CA GLY A 112 -23.83 -12.38 -0.99
C GLY A 112 -24.26 -12.75 -2.41
N SER A 113 -25.56 -12.65 -2.65
CA SER A 113 -26.18 -12.84 -3.98
C SER A 113 -25.81 -11.74 -4.98
N GLN A 114 -25.30 -10.59 -4.51
CA GLN A 114 -24.90 -9.47 -5.37
C GLN A 114 -23.48 -9.64 -5.91
N ALA A 115 -23.28 -9.23 -7.17
CA ALA A 115 -21.97 -9.25 -7.81
C ALA A 115 -21.07 -8.08 -7.38
N PHE A 116 -21.66 -6.95 -6.94
CA PHE A 116 -20.95 -5.74 -6.52
C PHE A 116 -21.75 -5.01 -5.43
N LYS A 117 -21.06 -4.34 -4.51
CA LYS A 117 -21.67 -3.42 -3.53
C LYS A 117 -21.81 -2.04 -4.18
N SER A 118 -23.01 -1.47 -4.18
CA SER A 118 -23.23 -0.09 -4.64
C SER A 118 -22.64 0.90 -3.62
N PRO A 119 -22.05 2.03 -4.05
CA PRO A 119 -21.48 3.04 -3.15
C PRO A 119 -22.47 3.65 -2.14
N ASP A 120 -23.77 3.50 -2.37
CA ASP A 120 -24.84 4.08 -1.54
C ASP A 120 -25.31 3.16 -0.39
N ASP A 121 -24.71 1.97 -0.23
CA ASP A 121 -25.07 1.00 0.81
C ASP A 121 -24.07 1.01 1.99
N ASP A 122 -23.80 2.20 2.54
CA ASP A 122 -23.19 2.36 3.87
C ASP A 122 -24.27 2.29 4.96
N SER A 123 -25.09 1.25 4.89
CA SER A 123 -26.06 0.89 5.93
C SER A 123 -25.31 0.31 7.12
N VAL A 124 -24.78 1.18 7.98
CA VAL A 124 -24.17 0.80 9.26
C VAL A 124 -25.14 -0.11 10.03
N PRO A 125 -24.78 -1.36 10.36
CA PRO A 125 -25.63 -2.18 11.22
C PRO A 125 -25.62 -1.53 12.61
N SER A 126 -26.74 -0.90 12.97
CA SER A 126 -26.93 -0.29 14.27
C SER A 126 -26.96 -1.37 15.35
N PRO A 127 -26.07 -1.35 16.36
CA PRO A 127 -26.26 -2.19 17.51
C PRO A 127 -27.42 -1.63 18.34
N VAL A 128 -28.41 -2.48 18.55
CA VAL A 128 -29.60 -2.27 19.39
C VAL A 128 -29.21 -1.85 20.81
N GLY A 129 -29.80 -0.74 21.27
CA GLY A 129 -30.32 -0.61 22.63
C GLY A 129 -29.48 0.15 23.67
N GLY A 130 -29.83 1.41 23.91
CA GLY A 130 -29.50 2.12 25.16
C GLY A 130 -29.76 3.63 25.07
N PRO A 131 -30.54 4.25 25.98
CA PRO A 131 -30.74 5.70 25.98
C PRO A 131 -29.64 6.37 26.82
N SER A 132 -28.83 7.23 26.24
CA SER A 132 -27.97 8.13 27.00
C SER A 132 -27.95 9.53 26.38
N GLN A 133 -28.39 10.48 27.20
CA GLN A 133 -28.21 11.91 27.01
C GLN A 133 -26.70 12.21 26.90
N GLY A 134 -26.31 12.95 25.86
CA GLY A 134 -24.92 13.36 25.65
C GLY A 134 -24.89 14.74 25.01
N GLN A 135 -24.36 15.70 25.75
CA GLN A 135 -24.40 17.14 25.53
C GLN A 135 -23.68 17.59 24.25
N SER A 136 -24.26 18.57 23.56
CA SER A 136 -23.63 19.33 22.50
C SER A 136 -22.54 20.25 23.04
N ASN A 137 -21.26 19.93 22.78
CA ASN A 137 -20.14 20.86 22.97
C ASN A 137 -19.63 21.33 21.61
N LEU A 138 -20.14 22.47 21.14
CA LEU A 138 -19.51 23.26 20.09
C LEU A 138 -18.33 24.03 20.71
N MET A 139 -17.09 23.65 20.35
CA MET A 139 -15.91 24.45 20.68
C MET A 139 -15.90 25.71 19.81
N ARG A 140 -16.16 26.84 20.47
CA ARG A 140 -16.12 28.20 19.94
C ARG A 140 -14.67 28.68 19.98
N PHE A 141 -14.04 28.87 18.82
CA PHE A 141 -12.69 29.45 18.72
C PHE A 141 -12.78 30.98 18.70
N ASP A 142 -11.92 31.58 19.52
CA ASP A 142 -11.82 33.01 19.83
C ASP A 142 -11.05 33.77 18.74
N GLU A 143 -11.59 34.93 18.35
CA GLU A 143 -11.02 35.87 17.38
C GLU A 143 -9.97 36.77 18.06
N GLY A 144 -8.72 36.66 17.62
CA GLY A 144 -7.67 37.59 18.04
C GLY A 144 -6.44 37.56 17.16
N HIS A 145 -6.39 38.52 16.23
CA HIS A 145 -5.25 39.39 15.90
C HIS A 145 -4.97 39.51 14.39
N VAL A 146 -5.30 40.71 13.90
CA VAL A 146 -5.07 41.22 12.56
C VAL A 146 -3.60 41.56 12.35
N GLY A 147 -2.99 40.98 11.31
CA GLY A 147 -1.66 41.33 10.82
C GLY A 147 -1.63 41.08 9.32
N ALA A 148 -1.45 42.15 8.55
CA ALA A 148 -1.58 42.25 7.11
C ALA A 148 -0.85 41.17 6.30
N PHE A 149 -1.57 40.55 5.36
CA PHE A 149 -1.00 39.87 4.20
C PHE A 149 -1.48 40.58 2.95
N ASP A 150 -0.59 41.33 2.31
CA ASP A 150 -0.73 41.82 0.94
C ASP A 150 0.41 41.19 0.11
N HIS A 151 0.08 40.08 -0.57
CA HIS A 151 0.52 39.64 -1.92
C HIS A 151 2.04 39.47 -2.27
N PRO A 152 2.44 38.79 -3.39
CA PRO A 152 2.48 37.32 -3.56
C PRO A 152 3.61 36.77 -4.49
N ASP A 153 4.79 36.37 -4.01
CA ASP A 153 5.79 35.74 -4.90
C ASP A 153 7.04 35.25 -4.17
N ASP A 154 6.98 34.08 -3.51
CA ASP A 154 8.19 33.27 -3.26
C ASP A 154 7.87 31.79 -2.99
N VAL A 155 7.51 31.04 -4.04
CA VAL A 155 7.36 29.57 -4.00
C VAL A 155 8.72 28.92 -4.28
N THR A 156 9.78 29.31 -3.55
CA THR A 156 11.08 28.61 -3.67
C THR A 156 11.89 28.43 -2.38
N ASN A 157 11.51 28.98 -1.21
CA ASN A 157 12.38 29.00 -0.01
C ASN A 157 11.91 28.15 1.20
N ALA A 158 11.16 27.06 1.00
CA ALA A 158 10.60 26.28 2.12
C ALA A 158 11.49 25.12 2.67
N TYR A 159 12.80 25.11 2.44
CA TYR A 159 13.70 24.06 2.98
C TYR A 159 15.01 24.61 3.56
N ASP A 160 14.93 25.65 4.39
CA ASP A 160 16.10 26.13 5.17
C ASP A 160 15.71 26.35 6.64
N ASP A 161 15.42 25.25 7.34
CA ASP A 161 15.35 25.22 8.81
C ASP A 161 16.25 24.09 9.34
N GLU A 162 17.56 24.23 9.10
CA GLU A 162 18.60 23.34 9.61
C GLU A 162 19.35 23.93 10.82
N ARG A 163 18.58 24.33 11.85
CA ARG A 163 19.11 24.65 13.19
C ARG A 163 18.55 23.71 14.25
N GLY A 164 19.17 22.53 14.40
CA GLY A 164 18.86 21.65 15.54
C GLY A 164 19.58 20.31 15.65
N LEU A 165 20.52 19.95 14.76
CA LEU A 165 21.11 18.61 14.72
C LEU A 165 22.63 18.61 14.81
N PHE A 166 23.16 19.24 15.87
CA PHE A 166 24.50 18.92 16.37
C PHE A 166 24.44 19.00 17.89
N ASP A 167 24.25 17.85 18.53
CA ASP A 167 24.96 17.57 19.77
C ASP A 167 25.58 16.18 19.64
N ASP A 168 26.90 16.21 19.70
CA ASP A 168 27.87 15.15 19.46
C ASP A 168 28.36 14.68 20.83
N GLU A 169 28.03 13.45 21.24
CA GLU A 169 28.85 12.73 22.20
C GLU A 169 29.02 11.28 21.73
N SER A 170 30.20 11.03 21.17
CA SER A 170 30.81 9.72 21.02
C SER A 170 31.31 9.21 22.37
N ASP A 171 30.96 7.99 22.74
CA ASP A 171 31.80 7.20 23.64
C ASP A 171 31.96 5.78 23.09
N TYR A 172 33.22 5.37 22.92
CA TYR A 172 33.66 4.08 22.39
C TYR A 172 34.18 3.27 23.57
N GLU A 173 33.61 2.09 23.84
CA GLU A 173 34.32 1.03 24.54
C GLU A 173 34.13 -0.30 23.78
N ASP A 174 35.24 -0.78 23.22
CA ASP A 174 35.44 -2.15 22.72
C ASP A 174 35.86 -3.05 23.89
N GLU A 175 35.33 -4.29 24.00
CA GLU A 175 36.14 -5.46 24.36
C GLU A 175 35.46 -6.81 24.05
N ASP A 176 36.32 -7.76 23.67
CA ASP A 176 36.10 -9.06 23.02
C ASP A 176 35.44 -10.17 23.88
N GLY A 177 34.90 -11.20 23.20
CA GLY A 177 34.56 -12.47 23.86
C GLY A 177 33.91 -13.56 22.98
N VAL A 178 34.72 -14.36 22.29
CA VAL A 178 34.34 -15.58 21.56
C VAL A 178 34.03 -16.76 22.49
N SER A 179 32.89 -17.44 22.31
CA SER A 179 32.84 -18.90 22.00
C SER A 179 31.41 -19.44 21.83
N PRO A 180 31.20 -20.39 20.88
CA PRO A 180 29.93 -21.03 20.62
C PRO A 180 29.79 -22.35 21.42
N THR A 181 28.64 -22.57 22.05
CA THR A 181 28.27 -23.89 22.57
C THR A 181 26.91 -24.29 22.02
N GLY A 182 26.93 -25.39 21.28
CA GLY A 182 25.75 -25.97 20.65
C GLY A 182 24.76 -26.51 21.66
N ALA A 183 23.49 -26.35 21.34
CA ALA A 183 22.43 -27.22 21.82
C ALA A 183 21.55 -27.58 20.61
N ALA A 184 21.72 -28.83 20.17
CA ALA A 184 20.84 -29.49 19.22
C ALA A 184 19.43 -29.56 19.83
N GLY A 185 18.54 -28.70 19.37
CA GLY A 185 17.11 -28.75 19.66
C GLY A 185 16.39 -29.41 18.49
N THR A 186 16.15 -30.72 18.62
CA THR A 186 15.34 -31.56 17.75
C THR A 186 14.16 -30.82 17.12
N LEU A 187 14.13 -30.80 15.78
CA LEU A 187 12.95 -30.51 14.96
C LEU A 187 11.81 -31.41 15.42
N ARG A 188 10.85 -30.86 16.16
CA ARG A 188 9.51 -31.44 16.25
C ARG A 188 8.71 -30.89 15.09
N LEU A 189 8.69 -31.67 14.01
CA LEU A 189 7.65 -31.60 12.99
C LEU A 189 6.34 -31.97 13.68
N ALA A 190 5.63 -30.96 14.18
CA ALA A 190 4.26 -31.12 14.65
C ALA A 190 3.37 -31.20 13.42
N GLU A 191 3.16 -32.45 13.02
CA GLU A 191 1.96 -33.08 12.50
C GLU A 191 0.75 -32.17 12.23
N ALA A 192 0.19 -32.39 11.05
CA ALA A 192 -1.01 -31.77 10.51
C ALA A 192 -2.17 -31.69 11.52
N ILE A 193 -2.66 -30.47 11.73
CA ILE A 193 -4.05 -30.27 12.15
C ILE A 193 -4.88 -30.25 10.86
N GLU A 194 -5.24 -31.45 10.41
CA GLU A 194 -6.47 -31.67 9.65
C GLU A 194 -7.62 -31.63 10.66
N ASP A 195 -8.21 -30.46 10.87
CA ASP A 195 -9.61 -30.39 11.32
C ASP A 195 -10.22 -29.04 10.94
N ASP A 196 -11.07 -29.06 9.92
CA ASP A 196 -12.14 -28.08 9.80
C ASP A 196 -13.23 -28.74 8.98
N SER A 197 -13.91 -29.72 9.58
CA SER A 197 -15.21 -30.20 9.12
C SER A 197 -16.32 -29.15 9.35
N SER A 198 -16.06 -27.89 9.00
CA SER A 198 -17.15 -26.94 8.80
C SER A 198 -17.79 -27.33 7.47
N THR A 199 -19.07 -27.70 7.49
CA THR A 199 -19.92 -27.74 6.31
C THR A 199 -19.69 -26.45 5.52
N ASP A 200 -18.85 -26.51 4.49
CA ASP A 200 -18.47 -25.35 3.72
C ASP A 200 -19.74 -24.81 3.07
N ALA A 201 -20.16 -23.62 3.49
CA ALA A 201 -21.33 -22.99 2.93
C ALA A 201 -21.12 -22.84 1.41
N ALA A 202 -22.19 -23.05 0.63
CA ALA A 202 -22.10 -23.07 -0.84
C ALA A 202 -21.57 -21.76 -1.45
N ASN A 203 -21.56 -20.66 -0.68
CA ASN A 203 -21.10 -19.33 -1.03
C ASN A 203 -19.84 -18.89 -0.26
N MET A 204 -19.03 -19.82 0.26
CA MET A 204 -17.83 -19.48 1.04
C MET A 204 -16.53 -19.60 0.22
N THR A 205 -15.68 -18.57 0.27
CA THR A 205 -14.30 -18.62 -0.26
C THR A 205 -13.28 -18.48 0.86
N ARG A 206 -12.23 -19.31 0.81
CA ARG A 206 -11.11 -19.27 1.75
C ARG A 206 -9.93 -18.54 1.12
N VAL A 207 -9.56 -17.39 1.67
CA VAL A 207 -8.42 -16.57 1.22
C VAL A 207 -7.24 -16.85 2.14
N LYS A 208 -6.11 -17.22 1.54
CA LYS A 208 -4.84 -17.52 2.22
C LYS A 208 -3.70 -16.85 1.45
N ALA A 209 -2.58 -16.61 2.12
CA ALA A 209 -1.36 -16.17 1.46
C ALA A 209 -1.01 -17.11 0.29
N PHE A 210 -0.58 -16.52 -0.83
CA PHE A 210 -0.29 -17.15 -2.11
C PHE A 210 -1.48 -17.87 -2.80
N GLY A 211 -2.70 -17.71 -2.28
CA GLY A 211 -3.92 -18.12 -2.97
C GLY A 211 -4.15 -17.29 -4.24
N ARG A 212 -4.88 -17.87 -5.20
CA ARG A 212 -5.27 -17.18 -6.44
C ARG A 212 -6.74 -16.81 -6.41
N LEU A 213 -7.08 -15.61 -6.88
CA LEU A 213 -8.46 -15.16 -7.06
C LEU A 213 -8.63 -14.35 -8.34
N SER A 214 -9.85 -14.33 -8.85
CA SER A 214 -10.22 -13.47 -9.98
C SER A 214 -10.53 -12.07 -9.45
N VAL A 215 -9.87 -11.06 -10.01
CA VAL A 215 -10.09 -9.65 -9.69
C VAL A 215 -10.54 -8.86 -10.91
N LEU A 216 -11.42 -7.89 -10.68
CA LEU A 216 -11.79 -6.88 -11.64
C LEU A 216 -10.90 -5.65 -11.42
N VAL A 217 -10.15 -5.27 -12.45
CA VAL A 217 -9.31 -4.08 -12.45
C VAL A 217 -10.02 -2.98 -13.23
N THR A 218 -10.24 -1.83 -12.59
CA THR A 218 -10.84 -0.65 -13.24
C THR A 218 -9.95 0.57 -13.07
N ALA A 219 -9.92 1.43 -14.07
CA ALA A 219 -9.20 2.71 -14.03
C ALA A 219 -10.16 3.87 -14.28
N ASP A 220 -10.18 4.81 -13.35
CA ASP A 220 -10.87 6.07 -13.48
C ASP A 220 -9.85 7.17 -13.80
N THR A 221 -9.91 7.67 -15.03
CA THR A 221 -9.06 8.77 -15.53
C THR A 221 -9.82 10.10 -15.56
N SER A 222 -11.07 10.15 -15.06
CA SER A 222 -11.87 11.38 -15.02
C SER A 222 -11.46 12.30 -13.87
N VAL A 223 -10.81 11.75 -12.84
CA VAL A 223 -10.29 12.46 -11.67
C VAL A 223 -8.76 12.52 -11.75
N SER A 224 -8.16 13.62 -11.29
CA SER A 224 -6.71 13.77 -11.17
C SER A 224 -6.30 13.76 -9.69
N PRO A 225 -5.35 12.90 -9.28
CA PRO A 225 -4.68 11.86 -10.07
C PRO A 225 -5.61 10.67 -10.40
N SER A 226 -5.33 9.96 -11.50
CA SER A 226 -6.13 8.80 -11.93
C SER A 226 -6.16 7.70 -10.88
N VAL A 227 -7.31 7.05 -10.67
CA VAL A 227 -7.49 6.04 -9.62
C VAL A 227 -7.66 4.65 -10.25
N ILE A 228 -6.74 3.75 -9.92
CA ILE A 228 -6.88 2.32 -10.26
C ILE A 228 -7.51 1.58 -9.06
N LYS A 229 -8.65 0.94 -9.29
CA LYS A 229 -9.38 0.12 -8.32
C LYS A 229 -9.26 -1.35 -8.69
N VAL A 230 -9.05 -2.18 -7.68
CA VAL A 230 -9.00 -3.64 -7.81
C VAL A 230 -10.04 -4.21 -6.86
N VAL A 231 -10.98 -5.00 -7.39
CA VAL A 231 -12.08 -5.58 -6.62
C VAL A 231 -12.08 -7.09 -6.83
N ALA A 232 -12.10 -7.87 -5.75
CA ALA A 232 -12.22 -9.31 -5.85
C ALA A 232 -13.61 -9.71 -6.36
N MET A 233 -13.66 -10.63 -7.31
CA MET A 233 -14.91 -11.10 -7.89
C MET A 233 -15.50 -12.23 -7.06
N ASN A 234 -16.83 -12.25 -6.94
CA ASN A 234 -17.57 -13.37 -6.38
C ASN A 234 -17.50 -14.57 -7.34
N PRO A 235 -16.85 -15.70 -6.96
CA PRO A 235 -16.73 -16.86 -7.83
C PRO A 235 -18.04 -17.64 -8.00
N PHE A 236 -19.05 -17.38 -7.16
CA PHE A 236 -20.33 -18.10 -7.14
C PHE A 236 -21.39 -17.45 -8.04
N VAL A 237 -21.15 -16.24 -8.54
CA VAL A 237 -22.01 -15.63 -9.55
C VAL A 237 -21.61 -16.23 -10.90
N THR A 238 -22.48 -17.03 -11.50
CA THR A 238 -22.32 -17.47 -12.89
C THR A 238 -22.22 -16.24 -13.78
N THR A 239 -21.01 -15.95 -14.26
CA THR A 239 -20.83 -14.99 -15.34
C THR A 239 -21.58 -15.55 -16.54
N PRO A 240 -22.52 -14.80 -17.16
CA PRO A 240 -23.16 -15.28 -18.38
C PRO A 240 -22.05 -15.43 -19.43
N THR A 241 -21.79 -16.68 -19.81
CA THR A 241 -20.91 -17.03 -20.92
C THR A 241 -21.29 -16.18 -22.12
N VAL A 242 -20.45 -15.19 -22.46
CA VAL A 242 -20.57 -14.47 -23.72
C VAL A 242 -20.17 -15.47 -24.80
N THR A 243 -21.15 -16.14 -25.37
CA THR A 243 -21.00 -16.92 -26.60
C THR A 243 -20.64 -15.93 -27.69
N LEU A 244 -19.35 -15.87 -28.05
CA LEU A 244 -18.92 -15.16 -29.25
C LEU A 244 -19.52 -15.86 -30.47
N PRO A 245 -20.15 -15.12 -31.41
CA PRO A 245 -20.59 -15.65 -32.70
C PRO A 245 -19.40 -15.98 -33.63
#